data_AF-A0A1G3L4F2-F1
#
_entry.id   AF-A0A1G3L4F2-F1
#
_cell.length_a   1.000
_cell.length_b   1.000
_cell.length_c   1.000
_cell.angle_alpha   90.00
_cell.angle_beta   90.00
_cell.angle_gamma   90.00
#
_symmetry.space_group_name_H-M   'P 1'
#
loop_
_entity.id
_entity.type
_entity.pdbx_description
1 polymer ?
#
loop_
_entity_poly.entity_id
_entity_poly.type
_entity_poly.pdbx_seq_one_letter_code
_entity_poly.pdbx_strand_id
1 'polypeptide(L)'
;MIMRKIIWIFLIFFGCGINTGEPVISIQSDTKITRGLYVNKFDTIVGNSFEEDALLTFCNKNNINYLILYDLYKLFDKKDILEAFIKKAKENYKIKEIAACGGDKIFADKIVNFNLTSIYKFDVLNLEYEYWNTASYTNRPFVDFIDTLSYYKDIGIKNNLKTEVYLGWITAYEAEEIKKNVDRILLHCYVTAPTIGFNYTKERLEYFKDFPDIHIIFSGEPEFCGNYIKTNSLQAIEDIYNEDLTKSTIDIKINWFCYFAYTYLKN
;
A
#
# COMPACT_ATOMS: atom_id res chain seq x y z
N MET A 1 -41.31 -24.19 -33.09
CA MET A 1 -42.41 -24.69 -32.25
C MET A 1 -42.14 -26.15 -31.94
N ILE A 2 -42.27 -26.57 -30.67
CA ILE A 2 -42.18 -27.96 -30.14
C ILE A 2 -40.74 -28.51 -30.02
N MET A 3 -40.23 -29.07 -28.92
CA MET A 3 -40.50 -29.06 -27.47
C MET A 3 -39.24 -29.71 -26.87
N ARG A 4 -38.67 -29.13 -25.80
CA ARG A 4 -37.64 -29.82 -24.98
C ARG A 4 -38.32 -30.98 -24.25
N LYS A 5 -37.81 -32.21 -24.44
CA LYS A 5 -38.24 -33.39 -23.68
C LYS A 5 -37.73 -33.27 -22.24
N ILE A 6 -38.68 -33.20 -21.32
CA ILE A 6 -38.50 -33.36 -19.89
C ILE A 6 -38.46 -34.87 -19.62
N ILE A 7 -37.42 -35.35 -18.92
CA ILE A 7 -37.40 -36.70 -18.34
C ILE A 7 -37.52 -36.52 -16.83
N TRP A 8 -38.67 -36.92 -16.29
CA TRP A 8 -38.86 -37.17 -14.87
C TRP A 8 -38.46 -38.61 -14.58
N ILE A 9 -37.54 -38.82 -13.65
CA ILE A 9 -37.38 -40.12 -12.98
C ILE A 9 -37.60 -39.85 -11.49
N PHE A 10 -38.73 -40.35 -10.99
CA PHE A 10 -38.97 -40.56 -9.58
C PHE A 10 -38.35 -41.91 -9.19
N LEU A 11 -37.53 -41.91 -8.16
CA LEU A 11 -37.18 -43.11 -7.40
C LEU A 11 -37.33 -42.77 -5.92
N ILE A 12 -38.31 -43.42 -5.29
CA ILE A 12 -38.59 -43.39 -3.86
C ILE A 12 -37.76 -44.50 -3.21
N PHE A 13 -36.94 -44.16 -2.22
CA PHE A 13 -36.46 -45.10 -1.20
C PHE A 13 -36.66 -44.50 0.19
N PHE A 14 -37.22 -45.33 1.07
CA PHE A 14 -37.48 -45.05 2.48
C PHE A 14 -36.20 -45.11 3.32
N GLY A 15 -36.03 -44.12 4.21
CA GLY A 15 -35.55 -44.28 5.59
C GLY A 15 -34.10 -44.72 5.84
N CYS A 16 -33.21 -43.76 6.03
CA CYS A 16 -32.34 -43.67 7.23
C CYS A 16 -31.74 -42.25 7.25
N GLY A 17 -31.67 -41.60 8.41
CA GLY A 17 -31.20 -40.23 8.54
C GLY A 17 -29.76 -40.08 8.07
N ILE A 18 -29.54 -39.25 7.05
CA ILE A 18 -28.21 -38.82 6.63
C ILE A 18 -28.24 -37.31 6.57
N ASN A 19 -27.37 -36.72 7.37
CA ASN A 19 -27.11 -35.29 7.43
C ASN A 19 -26.63 -34.84 6.04
N THR A 20 -27.51 -34.29 5.20
CA THR A 20 -27.09 -33.63 3.95
C THR A 20 -26.58 -32.25 4.32
N GLY A 21 -25.43 -32.22 4.99
CA GLY A 21 -24.56 -31.06 4.92
C GLY A 21 -24.14 -30.96 3.47
N GLU A 22 -24.88 -30.18 2.68
CA GLU A 22 -24.35 -29.74 1.40
C GLU A 22 -23.02 -29.05 1.68
N PRO A 23 -21.93 -29.42 0.98
CA PRO A 23 -20.72 -28.64 1.07
C PRO A 23 -21.06 -27.27 0.51
N VAL A 24 -21.17 -26.28 1.40
CA VAL A 24 -21.07 -24.87 1.00
C VAL A 24 -19.66 -24.73 0.46
N ILE A 25 -19.52 -24.82 -0.86
CA ILE A 25 -18.30 -24.40 -1.54
C ILE A 25 -18.29 -22.88 -1.40
N SER A 26 -17.65 -22.38 -0.33
CA SER A 26 -17.26 -20.99 -0.28
C SER A 26 -16.20 -20.81 -1.35
N ILE A 27 -16.61 -20.33 -2.52
CA ILE A 27 -15.68 -19.72 -3.47
C ILE A 27 -15.25 -18.41 -2.83
N GLN A 28 -14.36 -18.50 -1.84
CA GLN A 28 -13.63 -17.34 -1.36
C GLN A 28 -12.67 -17.02 -2.51
N SER A 29 -13.04 -16.04 -3.34
CA SER A 29 -12.09 -15.48 -4.28
C SER A 29 -10.99 -14.86 -3.45
N ASP A 30 -9.93 -15.62 -3.20
CA ASP A 30 -8.77 -15.21 -2.44
C ASP A 30 -7.94 -14.26 -3.31
N THR A 31 -8.54 -13.12 -3.67
CA THR A 31 -7.76 -11.97 -4.13
C THR A 31 -6.97 -11.52 -2.93
N LYS A 32 -5.80 -12.14 -2.76
CA LYS A 32 -4.85 -11.86 -1.70
C LYS A 32 -4.60 -10.35 -1.64
N ILE A 33 -5.21 -9.70 -0.65
CA ILE A 33 -4.98 -8.29 -0.36
C ILE A 33 -3.50 -8.13 -0.09
N THR A 34 -2.88 -7.16 -0.74
CA THR A 34 -1.48 -6.85 -0.50
C THR A 34 -1.37 -5.69 0.46
N ARG A 35 -0.53 -5.84 1.49
CA ARG A 35 -0.34 -4.84 2.54
C ARG A 35 1.06 -4.23 2.50
N GLY A 36 1.07 -2.90 2.53
CA GLY A 36 2.23 -2.06 2.76
C GLY A 36 2.34 -1.58 4.20
N LEU A 37 3.56 -1.29 4.64
CA LEU A 37 3.82 -0.63 5.90
C LEU A 37 4.83 0.49 5.70
N TYR A 38 4.46 1.68 6.14
CA TYR A 38 5.34 2.83 6.24
C TYR A 38 6.11 2.78 7.56
N VAL A 39 7.43 2.67 7.47
CA VAL A 39 8.32 2.49 8.61
C VAL A 39 8.96 3.82 8.98
N ASN A 40 8.35 4.53 9.92
CA ASN A 40 8.94 5.72 10.52
C ASN A 40 10.04 5.37 11.53
N LYS A 41 11.01 6.28 11.75
CA LYS A 41 12.17 6.08 12.64
C LYS A 41 13.03 4.87 12.25
N PHE A 42 13.10 4.57 10.95
CA PHE A 42 13.85 3.42 10.47
C PHE A 42 15.35 3.52 10.78
N ASP A 43 15.88 4.74 10.88
CA ASP A 43 17.24 5.03 11.35
C ASP A 43 17.56 4.50 12.74
N THR A 44 16.55 4.32 13.59
CA THR A 44 16.68 3.75 14.94
C THR A 44 16.46 2.23 14.97
N ILE A 45 15.95 1.64 13.89
CA ILE A 45 15.62 0.22 13.77
C ILE A 45 16.77 -0.52 13.08
N VAL A 46 17.25 0.01 11.96
CA VAL A 46 18.22 -0.68 11.10
C VAL A 46 19.58 -0.85 11.78
N GLY A 47 20.15 -2.04 11.67
CA GLY A 47 21.39 -2.41 12.36
C GLY A 47 21.19 -2.84 13.82
N ASN A 48 19.99 -2.71 14.39
CA ASN A 48 19.62 -3.30 15.66
C ASN A 48 18.79 -4.57 15.39
N SER A 49 19.42 -5.74 15.54
CA SER A 49 18.81 -7.03 15.21
C SER A 49 17.47 -7.27 15.92
N PHE A 50 17.33 -6.83 17.17
CA PHE A 50 16.11 -6.97 17.95
C PHE A 50 14.97 -6.12 17.38
N GLU A 51 15.22 -4.86 17.05
CA GLU A 51 14.18 -3.98 16.48
C GLU A 51 13.82 -4.39 15.05
N GLU A 52 14.81 -4.83 14.26
CA GLU A 52 14.55 -5.40 12.92
C GLU A 52 13.69 -6.66 13.00
N ASP A 53 14.00 -7.58 13.92
CA ASP A 53 13.21 -8.81 14.12
C ASP A 53 11.80 -8.49 14.58
N ALA A 54 11.62 -7.50 15.47
CA ALA A 54 10.31 -7.03 15.90
C ALA A 54 9.50 -6.47 14.71
N LEU A 55 10.10 -5.60 13.88
CA LEU A 55 9.45 -5.03 12.69
C LEU A 55 9.04 -6.12 11.71
N LEU A 56 9.96 -7.02 11.36
CA LEU A 56 9.72 -8.02 10.33
C LEU A 56 8.77 -9.13 10.83
N THR A 57 8.79 -9.46 12.12
CA THR A 57 7.81 -10.35 12.75
C THR A 57 6.41 -9.73 12.75
N PHE A 58 6.30 -8.43 13.06
CA PHE A 58 5.05 -7.69 12.93
C PHE A 58 4.51 -7.75 11.50
N CYS A 59 5.39 -7.58 10.51
CA CYS A 59 5.00 -7.66 9.10
C CYS A 59 4.44 -9.03 8.75
N ASN A 60 5.15 -10.10 9.11
CA ASN A 60 4.71 -11.48 8.84
C ASN A 60 3.37 -11.79 9.53
N LYS A 61 3.18 -11.38 10.80
CA LYS A 61 1.92 -11.58 11.55
C LYS A 61 0.71 -10.91 10.87
N ASN A 62 0.94 -9.78 10.22
CA ASN A 62 -0.12 -8.97 9.61
C ASN A 62 -0.21 -9.13 8.09
N ASN A 63 0.52 -10.08 7.50
CA ASN A 63 0.60 -10.30 6.05
C ASN A 63 1.07 -9.08 5.24
N ILE A 64 1.92 -8.25 5.85
CA ILE A 64 2.60 -7.13 5.18
C ILE A 64 3.77 -7.70 4.37
N ASN A 65 3.84 -7.34 3.09
CA ASN A 65 4.89 -7.79 2.18
C ASN A 65 5.52 -6.64 1.37
N TYR A 66 5.13 -5.41 1.66
CA TYR A 66 5.70 -4.20 1.08
C TYR A 66 6.12 -3.25 2.22
N LEU A 67 7.34 -2.73 2.17
CA LEU A 67 7.84 -1.75 3.13
C LEU A 67 8.16 -0.44 2.44
N ILE A 68 7.77 0.68 3.04
CA ILE A 68 8.23 2.01 2.66
C ILE A 68 9.12 2.52 3.80
N LEU A 69 10.41 2.68 3.53
CA LEU A 69 11.39 3.03 4.56
C LEU A 69 11.59 4.55 4.60
N TYR A 70 11.31 5.15 5.75
CA TYR A 70 11.50 6.57 6.00
C TYR A 70 12.87 6.87 6.62
N ASP A 71 13.20 8.16 6.83
CA ASP A 71 14.44 8.59 7.50
C ASP A 71 15.77 8.14 6.82
N LEU A 72 15.72 7.65 5.58
CA LEU A 72 16.89 7.11 4.86
C LEU A 72 18.00 8.15 4.62
N TYR A 73 17.69 9.44 4.66
CA TYR A 73 18.69 10.51 4.52
C TYR A 73 19.80 10.46 5.58
N LYS A 74 19.55 9.80 6.72
CA LYS A 74 20.50 9.59 7.82
C LYS A 74 21.37 8.34 7.66
N LEU A 75 21.17 7.56 6.59
CA LEU A 75 21.70 6.20 6.45
C LEU A 75 22.51 5.99 5.16
N PHE A 76 22.73 7.03 4.35
CA PHE A 76 23.40 6.90 3.06
C PHE A 76 24.88 6.46 3.14
N ASP A 77 25.54 6.69 4.28
CA ASP A 77 26.89 6.20 4.57
C ASP A 77 26.89 4.76 5.13
N LYS A 78 25.72 4.18 5.44
CA LYS A 78 25.55 2.87 6.07
C LYS A 78 25.11 1.78 5.08
N LYS A 79 25.75 1.74 3.90
CA LYS A 79 25.38 0.82 2.81
C LYS A 79 25.24 -0.63 3.28
N ASP A 80 26.23 -1.17 3.97
CA ASP A 80 26.26 -2.59 4.35
C ASP A 80 25.13 -2.96 5.33
N ILE A 81 24.77 -2.02 6.23
CA ILE A 81 23.67 -2.18 7.18
C ILE A 81 22.33 -2.18 6.45
N LEU A 82 22.12 -1.25 5.52
CA LEU A 82 20.91 -1.20 4.69
C LEU A 82 20.76 -2.47 3.83
N GLU A 83 21.85 -2.90 3.19
CA GLU A 83 21.86 -4.09 2.36
C GLU A 83 21.55 -5.37 3.17
N ALA A 84 22.12 -5.49 4.37
CA ALA A 84 21.84 -6.60 5.28
C ALA A 84 20.37 -6.64 5.71
N PHE A 85 19.76 -5.48 6.01
CA PHE A 85 18.34 -5.39 6.31
C PHE A 85 17.47 -5.82 5.13
N ILE A 86 17.72 -5.28 3.92
CA ILE A 86 16.95 -5.61 2.71
C ILE A 86 17.04 -7.12 2.42
N LYS A 87 18.24 -7.71 2.55
CA LYS A 87 18.45 -9.15 2.44
C LYS A 87 17.56 -9.92 3.42
N LYS A 88 17.67 -9.60 4.70
CA LYS A 88 16.93 -10.27 5.78
C LYS A 88 15.41 -10.17 5.56
N ALA A 89 14.91 -8.98 5.22
CA ALA A 89 13.49 -8.75 4.96
C ALA A 89 12.97 -9.60 3.79
N LYS A 90 13.71 -9.65 2.68
CA LYS A 90 13.31 -10.39 1.48
C LYS A 90 13.43 -11.90 1.65
N GLU A 91 14.56 -12.39 2.16
CA GLU A 91 14.83 -13.84 2.24
C GLU A 91 14.10 -14.52 3.40
N ASN A 92 14.03 -13.88 4.57
CA ASN A 92 13.54 -14.54 5.78
C ASN A 92 12.07 -14.19 6.10
N TYR A 93 11.59 -13.03 5.66
CA TYR A 93 10.27 -12.51 6.04
C TYR A 93 9.32 -12.27 4.86
N LYS A 94 9.70 -12.71 3.65
CA LYS A 94 8.86 -12.69 2.45
C LYS A 94 8.38 -11.28 2.06
N ILE A 95 9.14 -10.24 2.44
CA ILE A 95 8.94 -8.90 1.90
C ILE A 95 9.28 -8.96 0.41
N LYS A 96 8.33 -8.57 -0.43
CA LYS A 96 8.44 -8.64 -1.90
C LYS A 96 9.04 -7.38 -2.49
N GLU A 97 8.64 -6.22 -1.97
CA GLU A 97 9.06 -4.92 -2.46
C GLU A 97 9.47 -4.04 -1.28
N ILE A 98 10.50 -3.22 -1.49
CA ILE A 98 10.94 -2.20 -0.54
C ILE A 98 11.11 -0.87 -1.27
N ALA A 99 10.35 0.13 -0.83
CA ALA A 99 10.47 1.51 -1.25
C ALA A 99 11.46 2.29 -0.39
N ALA A 100 12.23 3.14 -1.06
CA ALA A 100 12.96 4.23 -0.43
C ALA A 100 12.13 5.50 -0.52
N CYS A 101 11.69 6.03 0.63
CA CYS A 101 10.97 7.30 0.67
C CYS A 101 11.92 8.49 0.81
N GLY A 102 11.75 9.49 -0.04
CA GLY A 102 12.37 10.81 0.10
C GLY A 102 11.61 11.91 -0.64
N GLY A 103 12.15 13.12 -0.64
CA GLY A 103 11.42 14.33 -1.08
C GLY A 103 12.12 15.19 -2.13
N ASP A 104 13.25 14.76 -2.70
CA ASP A 104 14.00 15.57 -3.67
C ASP A 104 14.83 14.72 -4.66
N LYS A 105 15.29 15.35 -5.74
CA LYS A 105 16.06 14.69 -6.81
C LYS A 105 17.39 14.11 -6.32
N ILE A 106 18.06 14.78 -5.38
CA ILE A 106 19.35 14.34 -4.82
C ILE A 106 19.17 13.04 -4.03
N PHE A 107 18.06 12.91 -3.29
CA PHE A 107 17.70 11.68 -2.60
C PHE A 107 17.58 10.52 -3.59
N ALA A 108 16.85 10.73 -4.69
CA ALA A 108 16.63 9.69 -5.68
C ALA A 108 17.95 9.22 -6.34
N ASP A 109 18.87 10.13 -6.64
CA ASP A 109 20.21 9.80 -7.14
C ASP A 109 21.01 8.94 -6.14
N LYS A 110 20.89 9.22 -4.85
CA LYS A 110 21.56 8.42 -3.81
C LYS A 110 21.00 7.00 -3.74
N ILE A 111 19.70 6.81 -3.94
CA ILE A 111 19.10 5.47 -4.01
C ILE A 111 19.57 4.73 -5.27
N VAL A 112 19.64 5.41 -6.41
CA VAL A 112 20.21 4.83 -7.64
C VAL A 112 21.67 4.39 -7.40
N ASN A 113 22.49 5.25 -6.80
CA ASN A 113 23.89 4.93 -6.49
C ASN A 113 24.03 3.74 -5.52
N PHE A 114 23.16 3.65 -4.51
CA PHE A 114 23.07 2.48 -3.65
C PHE A 114 22.76 1.22 -4.47
N ASN A 115 21.72 1.25 -5.31
CA ASN A 115 21.30 0.10 -6.13
C ASN A 115 22.34 -0.33 -7.18
N LEU A 116 23.20 0.57 -7.66
CA LEU A 116 24.29 0.22 -8.58
C LEU A 116 25.41 -0.57 -7.90
N THR A 117 25.58 -0.41 -6.58
CA THR A 117 26.69 -0.99 -5.81
C THR A 117 26.26 -2.09 -4.83
N SER A 118 24.95 -2.28 -4.65
CA SER A 118 24.38 -3.32 -3.79
C SER A 118 23.86 -4.52 -4.61
N ILE A 119 23.99 -5.72 -4.04
CA ILE A 119 23.33 -6.95 -4.46
C ILE A 119 21.85 -6.90 -4.07
N TYR A 120 21.53 -6.52 -2.82
CA TYR A 120 20.15 -6.36 -2.36
C TYR A 120 19.72 -4.90 -2.49
N LYS A 121 18.65 -4.69 -3.24
CA LYS A 121 18.26 -3.38 -3.78
C LYS A 121 16.90 -2.93 -3.29
N PHE A 122 16.70 -1.62 -3.31
CA PHE A 122 15.36 -1.02 -3.32
C PHE A 122 14.66 -1.31 -4.64
N ASP A 123 13.34 -1.45 -4.59
CA ASP A 123 12.50 -1.77 -5.75
C ASP A 123 11.72 -0.54 -6.24
N VAL A 124 11.50 0.43 -5.35
CA VAL A 124 10.61 1.59 -5.60
C VAL A 124 11.26 2.88 -5.07
N LEU A 125 11.20 3.93 -5.87
CA LEU A 125 11.40 5.32 -5.45
C LEU A 125 10.05 5.90 -5.04
N ASN A 126 9.85 6.12 -3.74
CA ASN A 126 8.65 6.77 -3.22
C ASN A 126 8.93 8.27 -3.02
N LEU A 127 8.13 9.12 -3.66
CA LEU A 127 8.16 10.56 -3.48
C LEU A 127 7.13 10.99 -2.43
N GLU A 128 7.62 11.54 -1.33
CA GLU A 128 6.83 12.26 -0.33
C GLU A 128 7.10 13.76 -0.46
N TYR A 129 6.21 14.44 -1.17
CA TYR A 129 6.30 15.89 -1.41
C TYR A 129 4.88 16.49 -1.33
N GLU A 130 4.52 16.99 -0.14
CA GLU A 130 3.18 17.50 0.15
C GLU A 130 2.97 18.95 -0.32
N TYR A 131 2.92 19.18 -1.64
CA TYR A 131 2.70 20.52 -2.21
C TYR A 131 1.34 21.13 -1.79
N TRP A 132 0.35 20.28 -1.50
CA TRP A 132 -0.98 20.68 -1.07
C TRP A 132 -1.06 21.14 0.39
N ASN A 133 -0.05 20.80 1.21
CA ASN A 133 -0.07 21.09 2.64
C ASN A 133 0.56 22.47 2.92
N THR A 134 -0.16 23.53 2.53
CA THR A 134 0.30 24.92 2.66
C THR A 134 0.45 25.38 4.11
N ALA A 135 -0.16 24.66 5.07
CA ALA A 135 -0.04 24.96 6.50
C ALA A 135 1.32 24.52 7.06
N SER A 136 1.82 23.36 6.62
CA SER A 136 3.12 22.82 7.05
C SER A 136 4.28 23.29 6.17
N TYR A 137 4.02 23.58 4.89
CA TYR A 137 5.05 23.98 3.93
C TYR A 137 4.64 25.24 3.18
N THR A 138 5.40 26.31 3.38
CA THR A 138 5.25 27.53 2.56
C THR A 138 5.98 27.33 1.23
N ASN A 139 5.38 27.79 0.13
CA ASN A 139 6.00 27.86 -1.21
C ASN A 139 6.46 26.51 -1.80
N ARG A 140 5.63 25.47 -1.74
CA ARG A 140 5.81 24.25 -2.54
C ARG A 140 4.81 24.24 -3.70
N PRO A 141 5.12 24.83 -4.86
CA PRO A 141 4.18 24.87 -5.97
C PRO A 141 4.07 23.50 -6.64
N PHE A 142 2.91 23.23 -7.25
CA PHE A 142 2.66 22.00 -7.99
C PHE A 142 3.68 21.75 -9.12
N VAL A 143 4.20 22.82 -9.74
CA VAL A 143 5.20 22.70 -10.82
C VAL A 143 6.51 22.06 -10.34
N ASP A 144 6.98 22.38 -9.13
CA ASP A 144 8.21 21.81 -8.57
C ASP A 144 7.99 20.34 -8.17
N PHE A 145 6.80 20.02 -7.71
CA PHE A 145 6.37 18.66 -7.44
C PHE A 145 6.39 17.80 -8.71
N ILE A 146 5.77 18.27 -9.80
CA ILE A 146 5.75 17.54 -11.08
C ILE A 146 7.16 17.42 -11.67
N ASP A 147 7.98 18.48 -11.59
CA ASP A 147 9.38 18.44 -12.03
C ASP A 147 10.19 17.37 -11.26
N THR A 148 9.94 17.22 -9.96
CA THR A 148 10.57 16.18 -9.13
C THR A 148 10.02 14.78 -9.45
N LEU A 149 8.70 14.63 -9.58
CA LEU A 149 8.07 13.35 -9.89
C LEU A 149 8.47 12.84 -11.29
N SER A 150 8.53 13.72 -12.28
CA SER A 150 9.02 13.41 -13.63
C SER A 150 10.48 12.94 -13.60
N TYR A 151 11.32 13.60 -12.80
CA TYR A 151 12.69 13.15 -12.58
C TYR A 151 12.75 11.74 -11.97
N TYR A 152 11.97 11.47 -10.92
CA TYR A 152 11.86 10.13 -10.31
C TYR A 152 11.44 9.09 -11.34
N LYS A 153 10.50 9.42 -12.23
CA LYS A 153 10.06 8.52 -13.31
C LYS A 153 11.17 8.20 -14.29
N ASP A 154 11.87 9.21 -14.76
CA ASP A 154 12.95 9.06 -15.73
C ASP A 154 14.11 8.22 -15.19
N ILE A 155 14.57 8.51 -13.98
CA ILE A 155 15.66 7.72 -13.37
C ILE A 155 15.17 6.34 -12.95
N GLY A 156 13.88 6.21 -12.60
CA GLY A 156 13.24 4.94 -12.28
C GLY A 156 13.31 3.97 -13.46
N ILE A 157 12.86 4.41 -14.63
CA ILE A 157 12.94 3.65 -15.89
C ILE A 157 14.39 3.25 -16.19
N LYS A 158 15.33 4.19 -16.11
CA LYS A 158 16.75 3.93 -16.44
C LYS A 158 17.42 2.90 -15.52
N ASN A 159 16.92 2.75 -14.29
CA ASN A 159 17.53 1.92 -13.26
C ASN A 159 16.64 0.77 -12.78
N ASN A 160 15.58 0.44 -13.53
CA ASN A 160 14.63 -0.63 -13.21
C ASN A 160 14.03 -0.50 -11.79
N LEU A 161 13.60 0.71 -11.45
CA LEU A 161 12.91 1.08 -10.23
C LEU A 161 11.51 1.56 -10.58
N LYS A 162 10.50 1.20 -9.76
CA LYS A 162 9.17 1.80 -9.88
C LYS A 162 9.15 3.19 -9.27
N THR A 163 8.27 4.06 -9.77
CA THR A 163 7.99 5.36 -9.17
C THR A 163 6.65 5.31 -8.44
N GLU A 164 6.65 5.62 -7.16
CA GLU A 164 5.46 5.72 -6.30
C GLU A 164 5.37 7.14 -5.72
N VAL A 165 4.16 7.64 -5.48
CA VAL A 165 3.96 8.96 -4.88
C VAL A 165 2.92 8.93 -3.77
N TYR A 166 3.24 9.53 -2.62
CA TYR A 166 2.27 9.81 -1.57
C TYR A 166 1.46 11.05 -1.93
N LEU A 167 0.12 10.95 -1.88
CA LEU A 167 -0.79 12.01 -2.31
C LEU A 167 -1.92 12.27 -1.32
N GLY A 168 -2.03 13.52 -0.90
CA GLY A 168 -3.16 14.09 -0.17
C GLY A 168 -4.17 14.72 -1.13
N TRP A 169 -4.21 16.05 -1.17
CA TRP A 169 -5.23 16.80 -1.90
C TRP A 169 -4.74 17.26 -3.28
N ILE A 170 -5.56 17.04 -4.30
CA ILE A 170 -5.23 17.36 -5.70
C ILE A 170 -6.48 17.82 -6.45
N THR A 171 -6.29 18.46 -7.60
CA THR A 171 -7.37 18.70 -8.59
C THR A 171 -7.40 17.65 -9.69
N ALA A 172 -8.49 17.61 -10.48
CA ALA A 172 -8.59 16.76 -11.67
C ALA A 172 -7.47 17.03 -12.70
N TYR A 173 -7.09 18.31 -12.90
CA TYR A 173 -5.99 18.67 -13.79
C TYR A 173 -4.65 18.13 -13.28
N GLU A 174 -4.39 18.27 -11.98
CA GLU A 174 -3.16 17.78 -11.37
C GLU A 174 -3.05 16.26 -11.45
N ALA A 175 -4.18 15.55 -11.30
CA ALA A 175 -4.22 14.10 -11.46
C ALA A 175 -3.74 13.65 -12.85
N GLU A 176 -4.14 14.35 -13.92
CA GLU A 176 -3.70 14.03 -15.29
C GLU A 176 -2.20 14.22 -15.48
N GLU A 177 -1.59 15.22 -14.84
CA GLU A 177 -0.13 15.41 -14.87
C GLU A 177 0.60 14.36 -14.02
N ILE A 178 0.03 13.96 -12.88
CA ILE A 178 0.58 12.91 -12.00
C ILE A 178 0.61 11.56 -12.71
N LYS A 179 -0.49 11.15 -13.38
CA LYS A 179 -0.61 9.85 -14.07
C LYS A 179 0.50 9.60 -15.09
N LYS A 180 1.03 10.66 -15.72
CA LYS A 180 2.11 10.59 -16.71
C LYS A 180 3.46 10.24 -16.10
N ASN A 181 3.65 10.49 -14.80
CA ASN A 181 4.95 10.50 -14.14
C ASN A 181 5.04 9.49 -12.98
N VAL A 182 4.12 8.52 -12.88
CA VAL A 182 4.10 7.58 -11.76
C VAL A 182 3.64 6.19 -12.17
N ASP A 183 4.15 5.15 -11.50
CA ASP A 183 3.68 3.77 -11.65
C ASP A 183 2.59 3.41 -10.64
N ARG A 184 2.64 4.03 -9.45
CA ARG A 184 1.78 3.70 -8.31
C ARG A 184 1.42 4.92 -7.47
N ILE A 185 0.17 5.00 -7.04
CA ILE A 185 -0.32 6.08 -6.17
C ILE A 185 -0.56 5.53 -4.77
N LEU A 186 -0.01 6.23 -3.77
CA LEU A 186 -0.29 6.00 -2.36
C LEU A 186 -1.26 7.11 -1.87
N LEU A 187 -2.56 6.83 -1.98
CA LEU A 187 -3.61 7.80 -1.71
C LEU A 187 -3.94 7.85 -0.22
N HIS A 188 -3.63 9.00 0.40
CA HIS A 188 -3.93 9.33 1.78
C HIS A 188 -5.41 9.11 2.11
N CYS A 189 -5.66 8.39 3.21
CA CYS A 189 -6.94 8.22 3.89
C CYS A 189 -6.77 8.41 5.42
N TYR A 190 -6.33 9.59 5.85
CA TYR A 190 -6.08 9.87 7.27
C TYR A 190 -7.37 10.39 7.92
N VAL A 191 -8.20 9.44 8.35
CA VAL A 191 -9.50 9.69 8.97
C VAL A 191 -9.51 9.24 10.44
N THR A 192 -10.37 9.82 11.25
CA THR A 192 -10.55 9.43 12.67
C THR A 192 -11.32 8.12 12.82
N ALA A 193 -12.19 7.78 11.86
CA ALA A 193 -13.02 6.58 11.87
C ALA A 193 -12.95 5.87 10.51
N PRO A 194 -12.73 4.54 10.47
CA PRO A 194 -12.70 3.78 9.21
C PRO A 194 -13.97 3.94 8.36
N THR A 195 -15.13 4.11 8.99
CA THR A 195 -16.45 4.22 8.34
C THR A 195 -16.63 5.46 7.46
N ILE A 196 -15.71 6.43 7.52
CA ILE A 196 -15.71 7.58 6.61
C ILE A 196 -14.60 7.50 5.55
N GLY A 197 -13.74 6.48 5.60
CA GLY A 197 -12.53 6.38 4.79
C GLY A 197 -12.80 6.37 3.28
N PHE A 198 -13.78 5.58 2.82
CA PHE A 198 -14.14 5.55 1.40
C PHE A 198 -14.64 6.92 0.94
N ASN A 199 -15.63 7.50 1.64
CA ASN A 199 -16.16 8.82 1.30
C ASN A 199 -15.09 9.92 1.31
N TYR A 200 -14.13 9.82 2.23
CA TYR A 200 -13.00 10.75 2.34
C TYR A 200 -12.04 10.70 1.13
N THR A 201 -11.91 9.55 0.49
CA THR A 201 -11.02 9.33 -0.67
C THR A 201 -11.76 9.39 -2.00
N LYS A 202 -13.09 9.28 -1.99
CA LYS A 202 -13.95 9.09 -3.15
C LYS A 202 -13.68 10.04 -4.31
N GLU A 203 -13.68 11.35 -4.07
CA GLU A 203 -13.46 12.36 -5.12
C GLU A 203 -12.10 12.17 -5.82
N ARG A 204 -11.04 11.94 -5.03
CA ARG A 204 -9.69 11.74 -5.58
C ARG A 204 -9.57 10.41 -6.33
N LEU A 205 -10.30 9.38 -5.91
CA LEU A 205 -10.41 8.14 -6.67
C LEU A 205 -11.11 8.34 -8.02
N GLU A 206 -12.11 9.22 -8.11
CA GLU A 206 -12.75 9.53 -9.40
C GLU A 206 -11.76 10.15 -10.40
N TYR A 207 -10.80 10.94 -9.92
CA TYR A 207 -9.72 11.47 -10.75
C TYR A 207 -8.75 10.40 -11.26
N PHE A 208 -8.65 9.25 -10.59
CA PHE A 208 -7.75 8.14 -10.94
C PHE A 208 -8.47 6.84 -11.31
N LYS A 209 -9.75 6.88 -11.67
CA LYS A 209 -10.55 5.67 -11.96
C LYS A 209 -9.97 4.74 -13.03
N ASP A 210 -9.17 5.29 -13.94
CA ASP A 210 -8.48 4.61 -15.04
C ASP A 210 -7.02 4.26 -14.71
N PHE A 211 -6.54 4.62 -13.51
CA PHE A 211 -5.18 4.33 -13.08
C PHE A 211 -5.10 2.94 -12.41
N PRO A 212 -4.17 2.06 -12.84
CA PRO A 212 -4.22 0.65 -12.50
C PRO A 212 -3.71 0.30 -11.09
N ASP A 213 -2.86 1.14 -10.49
CA ASP A 213 -2.19 0.81 -9.22
C ASP A 213 -2.35 1.92 -8.17
N ILE A 214 -3.41 1.81 -7.36
CA ILE A 214 -3.73 2.73 -6.27
C ILE A 214 -3.76 1.97 -4.95
N HIS A 215 -2.99 2.46 -4.00
CA HIS A 215 -2.90 1.96 -2.64
C HIS A 215 -3.55 2.97 -1.69
N ILE A 216 -4.50 2.53 -0.87
CA ILE A 216 -5.09 3.38 0.17
C ILE A 216 -4.19 3.35 1.40
N ILE A 217 -3.72 4.50 1.88
CA ILE A 217 -2.91 4.58 3.10
C ILE A 217 -3.70 5.15 4.27
N PHE A 218 -3.82 4.36 5.33
CA PHE A 218 -4.37 4.81 6.61
C PHE A 218 -3.25 5.25 7.56
N SER A 219 -3.51 6.28 8.38
CA SER A 219 -2.66 6.58 9.53
C SER A 219 -3.18 5.89 10.79
N GLY A 220 -2.25 5.28 11.51
CA GLY A 220 -2.37 4.63 12.81
C GLY A 220 -1.92 5.53 13.95
N GLU A 221 -1.67 6.81 13.69
CA GLU A 221 -1.52 7.80 14.75
C GLU A 221 -2.84 7.98 15.53
N PRO A 222 -2.79 8.33 16.83
CA PRO A 222 -3.97 8.40 17.68
C PRO A 222 -5.06 9.39 17.23
N GLU A 223 -4.69 10.47 16.54
CA GLU A 223 -5.60 11.46 15.96
C GLU A 223 -6.33 10.98 14.71
N PHE A 224 -5.93 9.84 14.14
CA PHE A 224 -6.56 9.19 12.99
C PHE A 224 -7.11 7.81 13.37
N CYS A 225 -6.92 6.77 12.55
CA CYS A 225 -7.45 5.44 12.80
C CYS A 225 -6.67 4.67 13.90
N GLY A 226 -5.62 5.24 14.48
CA GLY A 226 -4.76 4.54 15.45
C GLY A 226 -5.50 3.90 16.61
N ASN A 227 -6.48 4.60 17.19
CA ASN A 227 -7.25 4.06 18.30
C ASN A 227 -8.13 2.87 17.90
N TYR A 228 -8.63 2.87 16.66
CA TYR A 228 -9.38 1.74 16.12
C TYR A 228 -8.46 0.55 15.84
N ILE A 229 -7.29 0.78 15.23
CA ILE A 229 -6.33 -0.27 14.87
C ILE A 229 -5.78 -1.01 16.10
N LYS A 230 -5.63 -0.33 17.25
CA LYS A 230 -5.16 -0.97 18.49
C LYS A 230 -6.06 -2.10 18.98
N THR A 231 -7.35 -2.08 18.64
CA THR A 231 -8.34 -3.05 19.12
C THR A 231 -8.94 -3.91 18.02
N ASN A 232 -8.55 -3.69 16.76
CA ASN A 232 -9.08 -4.38 15.59
C ASN A 232 -7.96 -4.80 14.63
N SER A 233 -8.22 -5.79 13.78
CA SER A 233 -7.24 -6.20 12.77
C SER A 233 -7.13 -5.15 11.66
N LEU A 234 -6.00 -5.14 10.94
CA LEU A 234 -5.85 -4.35 9.71
C LEU A 234 -6.95 -4.70 8.69
N GLN A 235 -7.27 -6.00 8.58
CA GLN A 235 -8.36 -6.51 7.73
C GLN A 235 -9.71 -5.86 8.05
N ALA A 236 -10.04 -5.60 9.32
CA ALA A 236 -11.33 -5.01 9.68
C ALA A 236 -11.53 -3.61 9.07
N ILE A 237 -10.46 -2.81 8.97
CA ILE A 237 -10.53 -1.50 8.32
C ILE A 237 -10.69 -1.64 6.80
N GLU A 238 -9.98 -2.59 6.20
CA GLU A 238 -10.06 -2.87 4.77
C GLU A 238 -11.46 -3.35 4.39
N ASP A 239 -12.08 -4.19 5.22
CA ASP A 239 -13.43 -4.69 5.02
C ASP A 239 -14.46 -3.55 5.05
N ILE A 240 -14.35 -2.63 6.02
CA ILE A 240 -15.21 -1.43 6.08
C ILE A 240 -15.06 -0.59 4.81
N TYR A 241 -13.81 -0.34 4.38
CA TYR A 241 -13.55 0.45 3.19
C TYR A 241 -14.11 -0.20 1.92
N ASN A 242 -13.87 -1.51 1.76
CA ASN A 242 -14.33 -2.27 0.60
C ASN A 242 -15.85 -2.44 0.58
N GLU A 243 -16.50 -2.59 1.74
CA GLU A 243 -17.95 -2.63 1.83
C GLU A 243 -18.56 -1.34 1.25
N ASP A 244 -18.03 -0.17 1.62
CA ASP A 244 -18.50 1.10 1.08
C ASP A 244 -18.17 1.27 -0.41
N LEU A 245 -16.97 0.83 -0.84
CA LEU A 245 -16.58 0.83 -2.25
C LEU A 245 -17.54 -0.01 -3.11
N THR A 246 -17.91 -1.21 -2.67
CA THR A 246 -18.84 -2.09 -3.43
C THR A 246 -20.25 -1.54 -3.56
N LYS A 247 -20.66 -0.63 -2.66
CA LYS A 247 -21.94 0.09 -2.74
C LYS A 247 -21.87 1.33 -3.63
N SER A 248 -20.66 1.76 -4.01
CA SER A 248 -20.44 2.94 -4.84
C SER A 248 -20.67 2.64 -6.33
N THR A 249 -20.87 3.71 -7.10
CA THR A 249 -20.94 3.67 -8.57
C THR A 249 -19.57 3.81 -9.23
N ILE A 250 -18.49 4.02 -8.45
CA ILE A 250 -17.13 4.12 -8.98
C ILE A 250 -16.66 2.71 -9.34
N ASP A 251 -16.38 2.50 -10.63
CA ASP A 251 -15.77 1.28 -11.13
C ASP A 251 -14.25 1.33 -10.95
N ILE A 252 -13.81 1.07 -9.72
CA ILE A 252 -12.38 0.95 -9.39
C ILE A 252 -12.18 -0.22 -8.43
N LYS A 253 -11.09 -0.95 -8.61
CA LYS A 253 -10.74 -2.08 -7.75
C LYS A 253 -9.56 -1.72 -6.86
N ILE A 254 -9.79 -1.65 -5.56
CA ILE A 254 -8.74 -1.46 -4.56
C ILE A 254 -8.40 -2.82 -3.93
N ASN A 255 -7.16 -3.29 -4.13
CA ASN A 255 -6.67 -4.55 -3.52
C ASN A 255 -5.40 -4.36 -2.68
N TRP A 256 -4.99 -3.11 -2.48
CA TRP A 256 -3.76 -2.76 -1.80
C TRP A 256 -4.02 -1.69 -0.76
N PHE A 257 -3.62 -1.98 0.47
CA PHE A 257 -3.72 -1.08 1.60
C PHE A 257 -2.35 -0.90 2.23
N CYS A 258 -2.07 0.31 2.69
CA CYS A 258 -0.84 0.65 3.38
C CYS A 258 -1.16 1.30 4.72
N TYR A 259 -0.23 1.17 5.67
CA TYR A 259 -0.41 1.71 7.01
C TYR A 259 0.79 2.56 7.40
N PHE A 260 0.54 3.82 7.72
CA PHE A 260 1.46 4.71 8.42
C PHE A 260 1.06 4.74 9.89
N ALA A 261 1.92 4.81 10.90
CA ALA A 261 3.34 4.52 10.88
C ALA A 261 3.63 3.38 11.86
N TYR A 262 4.60 2.52 11.53
CA TYR A 262 4.97 1.32 12.29
C TYR A 262 5.01 1.52 13.81
N THR A 263 5.60 2.62 14.32
CA THR A 263 5.77 2.83 15.77
C THR A 263 4.46 2.94 16.54
N TYR A 264 3.35 3.30 15.88
CA TYR A 264 2.04 3.35 16.51
C TYR A 264 1.27 2.03 16.41
N LEU A 265 1.61 1.22 15.40
CA LEU A 265 0.93 -0.04 15.09
C LEU A 265 1.53 -1.24 15.85
N LYS A 266 2.80 -1.15 16.26
CA LYS A 266 3.51 -2.26 16.91
C LYS A 266 3.07 -2.54 18.36
N ASN A 267 2.27 -1.66 18.96
CA ASN A 267 1.87 -1.71 20.37
C ASN A 267 0.50 -2.36 20.55
#